data_AF-A0A673B0W2-F1
#
_entry.id   AF-A0A673B0W2-F1
#
_cell.length_a   1.000
_cell.length_b   1.000
_cell.length_c   1.000
_cell.angle_alpha   90.00
_cell.angle_beta   90.00
_cell.angle_gamma   90.00
#
_symmetry.space_group_name_H-M   'P 1'
#
loop_
_entity.id
_entity.type
_entity.pdbx_description
1 polymer ?
#
loop_
_entity_poly.entity_id
_entity_poly.type
_entity_poly.pdbx_seq_one_letter_code
_entity_poly.pdbx_strand_id
1 'polypeptide(L)'
;MKILTFTNYRVRHSNIICDSCKKHGIMGMRWKCKVCFDYDLCTQCYMNNKHDLSHAFERYETAHSQPVSLAPRQNLPRIILKGIFQGVKVVRGPDWDWGNQDGGEGKVGKVVDIRGWDTESGRSVASVTWSNGTTNVYRMGHKGKVDLKYVSDGQGGFYYKDHLPKLGEHAELQRQESADGHSFQQGDKVKCLLEVDILRQMQEGHGGWNPKMAEVNTFAVGELVRVLEDMDSVKRLQAGHGEWTDSMAPVLGQVGKVLKVYADGDLRVAFGGQTWTFNPACLCAQPVEVDANLMTAENPNESGSSARQRQQSTGAGDQVPRQGESATAALD
;
A
#
# COMPACT_ATOMS: atom_id res chain seq x y z
N MET A 1 13.66 -22.73 -7.95
CA MET A 1 12.74 -22.57 -9.10
C MET A 1 12.33 -21.11 -9.16
N LYS A 2 12.78 -20.32 -10.14
CA LYS A 2 12.35 -18.91 -10.26
C LYS A 2 10.91 -18.93 -10.80
N ILE A 3 9.93 -18.51 -10.00
CA ILE A 3 8.54 -18.40 -10.45
C ILE A 3 8.47 -17.21 -11.41
N LEU A 4 8.37 -17.48 -12.71
CA LEU A 4 8.25 -16.45 -13.74
C LEU A 4 6.77 -16.16 -14.01
N THR A 5 6.17 -15.30 -13.21
CA THR A 5 4.94 -14.63 -13.62
C THR A 5 5.35 -13.39 -14.44
N PHE A 6 5.16 -13.44 -15.77
CA PHE A 6 5.48 -12.31 -16.68
C PHE A 6 4.61 -11.07 -16.46
N THR A 7 3.65 -11.21 -15.55
CA THR A 7 2.62 -10.27 -15.18
C THR A 7 2.35 -10.48 -13.70
N ASN A 8 3.01 -9.71 -12.83
CA ASN A 8 2.47 -9.50 -11.50
C ASN A 8 1.28 -8.56 -11.67
N TYR A 9 0.07 -9.11 -11.74
CA TYR A 9 -1.14 -8.34 -12.07
C TYR A 9 -1.51 -7.32 -10.99
N ARG A 10 -0.94 -7.41 -9.79
CA ARG A 10 -1.04 -6.36 -8.77
C ARG A 10 -0.24 -5.10 -9.11
N VAL A 11 0.73 -5.20 -10.03
CA VAL A 11 1.54 -4.06 -10.46
C VAL A 11 1.09 -3.56 -11.81
N ARG A 12 0.75 -2.27 -11.88
CA ARG A 12 0.40 -1.59 -13.11
C ARG A 12 1.03 -0.20 -13.17
N HIS A 13 1.66 0.11 -14.29
CA HIS A 13 2.12 1.45 -14.63
C HIS A 13 1.05 2.14 -15.50
N SER A 14 -0.04 2.59 -14.88
CA SER A 14 -1.27 3.02 -15.56
C SER A 14 -1.06 4.10 -16.64
N ASN A 15 -0.16 5.04 -16.39
CA ASN A 15 0.09 6.18 -17.27
C ASN A 15 1.17 5.92 -18.35
N ILE A 16 1.68 4.69 -18.44
CA ILE A 16 2.77 4.34 -19.37
C ILE A 16 2.23 3.46 -20.49
N ILE A 17 2.62 3.76 -21.72
CA ILE A 17 2.24 3.04 -22.93
C ILE A 17 3.45 2.25 -23.41
N CYS A 18 3.26 1.00 -23.80
CA CYS A 18 4.33 0.26 -24.47
C CYS A 18 4.49 0.76 -25.92
N ASP A 19 5.65 1.30 -26.27
CA ASP A 19 5.90 1.87 -27.59
C ASP A 19 5.88 0.85 -28.72
N SER A 20 6.13 -0.43 -28.42
CA SER A 20 6.11 -1.48 -29.44
C SER A 20 4.71 -2.03 -29.71
N CYS A 21 3.90 -2.30 -28.69
CA CYS A 21 2.57 -2.93 -28.87
C CYS A 21 1.40 -1.97 -28.65
N LYS A 22 1.68 -0.71 -28.28
CA LYS A 22 0.73 0.38 -28.06
C LYS A 22 -0.34 0.09 -26.98
N LYS A 23 -0.12 -0.91 -26.13
CA LYS A 23 -1.00 -1.18 -24.98
C LYS A 23 -0.79 -0.12 -23.90
N HIS A 24 -1.88 0.48 -23.46
CA HIS A 24 -1.93 1.44 -22.35
C HIS A 24 -1.88 0.71 -21.00
N GLY A 25 -1.15 1.28 -20.06
CA GLY A 25 -1.03 0.74 -18.71
C GLY A 25 -0.22 -0.56 -18.71
N ILE A 26 1.11 -0.45 -18.69
CA ILE A 26 1.99 -1.62 -18.65
C ILE A 26 1.69 -2.44 -17.38
N MET A 27 1.29 -3.70 -17.57
CA MET A 27 1.08 -4.67 -16.48
C MET A 27 2.38 -5.39 -16.15
N GLY A 28 2.67 -5.54 -14.85
CA GLY A 28 3.94 -6.06 -14.35
C GLY A 28 5.08 -5.07 -14.53
N MET A 29 6.27 -5.57 -14.85
CA MET A 29 7.48 -4.76 -14.99
C MET A 29 7.45 -3.82 -16.20
N ARG A 30 7.92 -2.59 -16.00
CA ARG A 30 8.19 -1.59 -17.04
C ARG A 30 9.67 -1.62 -17.43
N TRP A 31 9.95 -1.53 -18.73
CA TRP A 31 11.30 -1.55 -19.29
C TRP A 31 11.54 -0.27 -20.09
N LYS A 32 12.23 0.71 -19.49
CA LYS A 32 12.52 2.00 -20.10
C LYS A 32 13.87 1.98 -20.82
N CYS A 33 13.93 2.44 -22.06
CA CYS A 33 15.19 2.58 -22.78
C CYS A 33 16.01 3.74 -22.20
N LYS A 34 17.31 3.56 -21.99
CA LYS A 34 18.22 4.62 -21.52
C LYS A 34 18.75 5.53 -22.64
N VAL A 35 18.62 5.08 -23.89
CA VAL A 35 19.21 5.76 -25.05
C VAL A 35 18.17 6.63 -25.75
N CYS A 36 16.94 6.12 -25.90
CA CYS A 36 15.87 6.82 -26.57
C CYS A 36 15.08 7.69 -25.60
N PHE A 37 14.68 8.88 -26.07
CA PHE A 37 13.78 9.74 -25.32
C PHE A 37 12.42 9.06 -25.16
N ASP A 38 12.01 8.93 -23.91
CA ASP A 38 10.71 8.41 -23.48
C ASP A 38 10.21 7.11 -24.15
N TYR A 39 11.10 6.15 -24.33
CA TYR A 39 10.75 4.86 -24.96
C TYR A 39 10.58 3.75 -23.92
N ASP A 40 9.39 3.16 -23.86
CA ASP A 40 8.99 2.18 -22.87
C ASP A 40 8.46 0.88 -23.49
N LEU A 41 8.83 -0.25 -22.90
CA LEU A 41 8.35 -1.57 -23.31
C LEU A 41 7.68 -2.29 -22.14
N CYS A 42 6.63 -3.05 -22.45
CA CYS A 42 6.12 -4.06 -21.54
C CYS A 42 7.03 -5.31 -21.55
N THR A 43 6.93 -6.14 -20.52
CA THR A 43 7.72 -7.38 -20.40
C THR A 43 7.60 -8.28 -21.64
N GLN A 44 6.41 -8.44 -22.21
CA GLN A 44 6.23 -9.27 -23.40
C GLN A 44 7.01 -8.74 -24.60
N CYS A 45 7.03 -7.42 -24.83
CA CYS A 45 7.79 -6.81 -25.92
C CYS A 45 9.29 -6.86 -25.66
N TYR A 46 9.70 -6.57 -24.42
CA TYR A 46 11.11 -6.61 -24.02
C TYR A 46 11.73 -8.00 -24.23
N MET A 47 11.03 -9.06 -23.82
CA MET A 47 11.50 -10.43 -23.94
C MET A 47 11.44 -10.99 -25.37
N ASN A 48 10.67 -10.37 -26.26
CA ASN A 48 10.53 -10.76 -27.67
C ASN A 48 11.38 -9.91 -28.62
N ASN A 49 12.49 -9.34 -28.14
CA ASN A 49 13.44 -8.56 -28.94
C ASN A 49 12.81 -7.38 -29.67
N LYS A 50 11.77 -6.77 -29.10
CA LYS A 50 11.28 -5.49 -29.62
C LYS A 50 12.24 -4.38 -29.21
N HIS A 51 12.36 -3.37 -30.08
CA HIS A 51 13.34 -2.29 -30.02
C HIS A 51 14.79 -2.74 -30.25
N ASP A 52 15.69 -1.79 -30.48
CA ASP A 52 17.12 -2.04 -30.67
C ASP A 52 17.68 -2.84 -29.47
N LEU A 53 18.45 -3.89 -29.78
CA LEU A 53 19.04 -4.78 -28.78
C LEU A 53 20.35 -4.22 -28.22
N SER A 54 21.01 -3.31 -28.94
CA SER A 54 22.22 -2.62 -28.49
C SER A 54 21.93 -1.54 -27.44
N HIS A 55 20.67 -1.14 -27.28
CA HIS A 55 20.27 -0.17 -26.26
C HIS A 55 20.19 -0.79 -24.86
N ALA A 56 20.77 -0.10 -23.89
CA ALA A 56 20.62 -0.40 -22.47
C ALA A 56 19.24 0.03 -21.96
N PHE A 57 18.75 -0.64 -20.92
CA PHE A 57 17.42 -0.41 -20.36
C PHE A 57 17.47 -0.23 -18.84
N GLU A 58 16.43 0.38 -18.29
CA GLU A 58 16.10 0.38 -16.86
C GLU A 58 14.84 -0.44 -16.64
N ARG A 59 14.87 -1.30 -15.62
CA ARG A 59 13.72 -2.08 -15.19
C ARG A 59 13.10 -1.45 -13.95
N TYR A 60 11.80 -1.22 -14.01
CA TYR A 60 10.98 -0.82 -12.88
C TYR A 60 10.08 -1.99 -12.51
N GLU A 61 10.19 -2.45 -11.26
CA GLU A 61 9.39 -3.56 -10.74
C GLU A 61 8.01 -3.10 -10.29
N THR A 62 7.90 -1.85 -9.82
CA THR A 62 6.65 -1.17 -9.47
C THR A 62 6.72 0.30 -9.90
N ALA A 63 5.60 1.02 -9.82
CA ALA A 63 5.56 2.46 -10.15
C ALA A 63 6.49 3.31 -9.25
N HIS A 64 6.83 2.82 -8.06
CA HIS A 64 7.63 3.52 -7.05
C HIS A 64 8.99 2.86 -6.79
N SER A 65 9.33 1.77 -7.49
CA SER A 65 10.62 1.12 -7.34
C SER A 65 11.74 1.97 -7.93
N GLN A 66 12.90 2.01 -7.28
CA GLN A 66 14.11 2.52 -7.92
C GLN A 66 14.42 1.71 -9.19
N PRO A 67 14.83 2.37 -10.29
CA PRO A 67 15.18 1.67 -11.51
C PRO A 67 16.44 0.82 -11.33
N VAL A 68 16.39 -0.41 -11.84
CA VAL A 68 17.58 -1.25 -11.98
C VAL A 68 18.12 -1.09 -13.39
N SER A 69 19.34 -0.54 -13.53
CA SER A 69 20.00 -0.43 -14.84
C SER A 69 20.44 -1.80 -15.35
N LEU A 70 20.17 -2.07 -16.61
CA LEU A 70 20.44 -3.34 -17.29
C LEU A 70 21.34 -3.10 -18.50
N ALA A 71 22.23 -4.05 -18.74
CA ALA A 71 23.06 -4.07 -19.94
C ALA A 71 22.21 -4.25 -21.21
N PRO A 72 22.74 -3.90 -22.40
CA PRO A 72 22.12 -4.20 -23.67
C PRO A 72 21.76 -5.68 -23.82
N ARG A 73 20.68 -5.96 -24.56
CA ARG A 73 20.24 -7.34 -24.86
C ARG A 73 21.05 -7.98 -25.98
N GLN A 74 21.85 -7.21 -26.71
CA GLN A 74 22.66 -7.67 -27.82
C GLN A 74 23.54 -8.84 -27.36
N ASN A 75 23.48 -9.94 -28.11
CA ASN A 75 24.23 -11.17 -27.85
C ASN A 75 23.93 -11.89 -26.53
N LEU A 76 22.92 -11.44 -25.75
CA LEU A 76 22.52 -12.16 -24.55
C LEU A 76 21.70 -13.41 -24.89
N PRO A 77 21.95 -14.54 -24.21
CA PRO A 77 21.19 -15.75 -24.41
C PRO A 77 19.75 -15.57 -23.90
N ARG A 78 18.79 -15.99 -24.72
CA ARG A 78 17.39 -16.10 -24.33
C ARG A 78 17.06 -17.53 -23.97
N ILE A 79 16.38 -17.71 -22.84
CA ILE A 79 15.92 -19.03 -22.38
C ILE A 79 14.46 -19.21 -22.78
N ILE A 80 14.12 -20.40 -23.27
CA ILE A 80 12.73 -20.76 -23.57
C ILE A 80 11.96 -20.83 -22.25
N LEU A 81 10.84 -20.12 -22.19
CA LEU A 81 9.92 -20.23 -21.09
C LEU A 81 9.10 -21.52 -21.22
N LYS A 82 9.28 -22.44 -20.27
CA LYS A 82 8.53 -23.70 -20.17
C LYS A 82 7.52 -23.64 -19.03
N GLY A 83 6.36 -24.25 -19.24
CA GLY A 83 5.28 -24.24 -18.24
C GLY A 83 3.91 -24.45 -18.85
N ILE A 84 2.89 -24.09 -18.09
CA ILE A 84 1.49 -24.23 -18.49
C ILE A 84 1.08 -23.00 -19.31
N PHE A 85 0.93 -23.20 -20.62
CA PHE A 85 0.49 -22.20 -21.59
C PHE A 85 -0.76 -22.66 -22.33
N GLN A 86 -1.44 -21.75 -23.01
CA GLN A 86 -2.55 -22.14 -23.88
C GLN A 86 -2.09 -23.19 -24.90
N GLY A 87 -2.88 -24.24 -25.09
CA GLY A 87 -2.63 -25.32 -26.04
C GLY A 87 -1.78 -26.48 -25.51
N VAL A 88 -1.15 -26.37 -24.34
CA VAL A 88 -0.29 -27.43 -23.81
C VAL A 88 -1.11 -28.58 -23.22
N LYS A 89 -0.53 -29.78 -23.22
CA LYS A 89 -1.09 -30.95 -22.56
C LYS A 89 -0.74 -30.97 -21.08
N VAL A 90 -1.73 -31.25 -20.24
CA VAL A 90 -1.62 -31.30 -18.78
C VAL A 90 -2.24 -32.58 -18.23
N VAL A 91 -1.82 -32.95 -17.03
CA VAL A 91 -2.43 -33.97 -16.16
C VAL A 91 -2.72 -33.34 -14.80
N ARG A 92 -3.47 -34.05 -13.94
CA ARG A 92 -3.63 -33.66 -12.53
C ARG A 92 -2.26 -33.42 -11.87
N GLY A 93 -2.18 -32.36 -11.07
CA GLY A 93 -1.00 -31.89 -10.36
C GLY A 93 -0.99 -32.30 -8.88
N PRO A 94 -0.01 -31.81 -8.10
CA PRO A 94 0.18 -32.19 -6.70
C PRO A 94 -0.95 -31.74 -5.77
N ASP A 95 -1.61 -30.60 -6.04
CA ASP A 95 -2.67 -30.06 -5.18
C ASP A 95 -4.09 -30.41 -5.67
N TRP A 96 -4.23 -31.48 -6.45
CA TRP A 96 -5.50 -31.88 -7.05
C TRP A 96 -6.51 -32.34 -6.00
N ASP A 97 -7.62 -31.58 -5.87
CA ASP A 97 -8.72 -31.87 -4.93
C ASP A 97 -10.05 -32.19 -5.66
N TRP A 98 -10.01 -32.49 -6.96
CA TRP A 98 -11.20 -32.49 -7.84
C TRP A 98 -11.71 -33.88 -8.27
N GLY A 99 -11.47 -34.90 -7.45
CA GLY A 99 -11.91 -36.27 -7.72
C GLY A 99 -11.43 -36.78 -9.09
N ASN A 100 -12.35 -37.34 -9.90
CA ASN A 100 -12.04 -37.87 -11.24
C ASN A 100 -12.65 -37.03 -12.38
N GLN A 101 -12.74 -35.70 -12.21
CA GLN A 101 -13.21 -34.83 -13.27
C GLN A 101 -12.35 -34.93 -14.55
N ASP A 102 -11.06 -35.21 -14.40
CA ASP A 102 -10.13 -35.48 -15.51
C ASP A 102 -10.34 -36.85 -16.19
N GLY A 103 -11.23 -37.68 -15.67
CA GLY A 103 -11.44 -39.06 -16.13
C GLY A 103 -10.53 -40.09 -15.47
N GLY A 104 -9.84 -39.73 -14.39
CA GLY A 104 -8.96 -40.62 -13.63
C GLY A 104 -7.47 -40.26 -13.75
N GLU A 105 -6.66 -40.87 -12.89
CA GLU A 105 -5.23 -40.56 -12.82
C GLU A 105 -4.50 -40.85 -14.15
N GLY A 106 -3.61 -39.95 -14.54
CA GLY A 106 -2.84 -40.05 -15.78
C GLY A 106 -3.61 -39.63 -17.05
N LYS A 107 -4.90 -39.28 -16.95
CA LYS A 107 -5.64 -38.75 -18.09
C LYS A 107 -5.16 -37.34 -18.45
N VAL A 108 -5.09 -37.10 -19.76
CA VAL A 108 -4.51 -35.89 -20.32
C VAL A 108 -5.62 -34.92 -20.71
N GLY A 109 -5.43 -33.66 -20.33
CA GLY A 109 -6.23 -32.53 -20.78
C GLY A 109 -5.41 -31.56 -21.62
N LYS A 110 -6.09 -30.68 -22.32
CA LYS A 110 -5.51 -29.59 -23.11
C LYS A 110 -5.93 -28.26 -22.50
N VAL A 111 -4.96 -27.39 -22.23
CA VAL A 111 -5.24 -26.04 -21.74
C VAL A 111 -5.87 -25.23 -22.86
N VAL A 112 -7.05 -24.67 -22.60
CA VAL A 112 -7.82 -23.87 -23.55
C VAL A 112 -7.61 -22.39 -23.31
N ASP A 113 -7.49 -21.97 -22.05
CA ASP A 113 -7.38 -20.56 -21.66
C ASP A 113 -6.65 -20.43 -20.32
N ILE A 114 -6.00 -19.28 -20.09
CA ILE A 114 -5.33 -18.93 -18.83
C ILE A 114 -5.76 -17.53 -18.41
N ARG A 115 -6.33 -17.43 -17.21
CA ARG A 115 -6.90 -16.18 -16.68
C ARG A 115 -6.68 -16.05 -15.17
N GLY A 116 -7.10 -14.94 -14.59
CA GLY A 116 -7.20 -14.78 -13.13
C GLY A 116 -8.41 -15.49 -12.56
N TRP A 117 -8.33 -15.92 -11.30
CA TRP A 117 -9.50 -16.33 -10.51
C TRP A 117 -10.47 -15.15 -10.34
N ASP A 118 -9.90 -13.98 -10.13
CA ASP A 118 -10.55 -12.67 -10.01
C ASP A 118 -9.76 -11.63 -10.82
N THR A 119 -10.20 -10.38 -10.76
CA THR A 119 -9.59 -9.23 -11.45
C THR A 119 -8.16 -8.94 -10.97
N GLU A 120 -7.76 -9.42 -9.79
CA GLU A 120 -6.48 -9.07 -9.13
C GLU A 120 -5.40 -10.13 -9.31
N SER A 121 -5.78 -11.40 -9.34
CA SER A 121 -4.88 -12.54 -9.18
C SER A 121 -4.33 -13.09 -10.51
N GLY A 122 -4.33 -12.29 -11.58
CA GLY A 122 -4.21 -12.77 -12.97
C GLY A 122 -3.22 -13.93 -13.26
N ARG A 123 -3.57 -14.75 -14.25
CA ARG A 123 -2.93 -16.06 -14.60
C ARG A 123 -2.87 -17.06 -13.44
N SER A 124 -3.77 -16.97 -12.47
CA SER A 124 -3.86 -17.90 -11.33
C SER A 124 -4.68 -19.16 -11.61
N VAL A 125 -5.37 -19.25 -12.75
CA VAL A 125 -6.13 -20.43 -13.18
C VAL A 125 -5.99 -20.75 -14.66
N ALA A 126 -6.22 -22.02 -15.01
CA ALA A 126 -6.35 -22.50 -16.38
C ALA A 126 -7.69 -23.20 -16.59
N SER A 127 -8.31 -22.94 -17.74
CA SER A 127 -9.39 -23.75 -18.29
C SER A 127 -8.79 -24.92 -19.06
N VAL A 128 -9.22 -26.14 -18.76
CA VAL A 128 -8.70 -27.37 -19.36
C VAL A 128 -9.84 -28.21 -19.89
N THR A 129 -9.73 -28.65 -21.14
CA THR A 129 -10.60 -29.68 -21.72
C THR A 129 -9.90 -31.04 -21.64
N TRP A 130 -10.48 -31.96 -20.90
CA TRP A 130 -9.97 -33.32 -20.71
C TRP A 130 -10.30 -34.24 -21.89
N SER A 131 -9.58 -35.35 -22.02
CA SER A 131 -9.80 -36.34 -23.08
C SER A 131 -11.21 -36.96 -23.07
N ASN A 132 -11.90 -36.92 -21.93
CA ASN A 132 -13.29 -37.38 -21.80
C ASN A 132 -14.33 -36.34 -22.28
N GLY A 133 -13.88 -35.18 -22.79
CA GLY A 133 -14.74 -34.08 -23.27
C GLY A 133 -15.14 -33.07 -22.20
N THR A 134 -14.93 -33.36 -20.91
CA THR A 134 -15.24 -32.41 -19.83
C THR A 134 -14.30 -31.22 -19.87
N THR A 135 -14.82 -30.03 -19.55
CA THR A 135 -14.02 -28.80 -19.45
C THR A 135 -14.25 -28.16 -18.10
N ASN A 136 -13.17 -27.84 -17.41
CA ASN A 136 -13.24 -27.18 -16.09
C ASN A 136 -12.04 -26.27 -15.84
N VAL A 137 -12.11 -25.51 -14.74
CA VAL A 137 -11.10 -24.52 -14.35
C VAL A 137 -10.32 -24.99 -13.12
N TYR A 138 -8.99 -24.87 -13.17
CA TYR A 138 -8.07 -25.42 -12.17
C TYR A 138 -7.02 -24.40 -11.73
N ARG A 139 -6.52 -24.53 -10.50
CA ARG A 139 -5.57 -23.58 -9.89
C ARG A 139 -4.15 -23.74 -10.46
N MET A 140 -3.50 -22.62 -10.74
CA MET A 140 -2.11 -22.52 -11.19
C MET A 140 -1.33 -21.48 -10.37
N GLY A 141 -1.54 -21.47 -9.06
CA GLY A 141 -0.95 -20.53 -8.12
C GLY A 141 -1.97 -19.77 -7.26
N HIS A 142 -3.27 -19.91 -7.52
CA HIS A 142 -4.31 -19.36 -6.64
C HIS A 142 -4.19 -19.98 -5.23
N LYS A 143 -4.04 -19.14 -4.20
CA LYS A 143 -3.74 -19.56 -2.81
C LYS A 143 -2.52 -20.47 -2.69
N GLY A 144 -1.53 -20.31 -3.59
CA GLY A 144 -0.32 -21.11 -3.61
C GLY A 144 -0.51 -22.55 -4.11
N LYS A 145 -1.72 -22.93 -4.54
CA LYS A 145 -2.03 -24.29 -5.01
C LYS A 145 -1.87 -24.43 -6.53
N VAL A 146 -1.36 -25.57 -6.96
CA VAL A 146 -1.14 -25.94 -8.36
C VAL A 146 -1.77 -27.31 -8.64
N ASP A 147 -2.95 -27.27 -9.25
CA ASP A 147 -3.77 -28.45 -9.54
C ASP A 147 -3.35 -29.16 -10.84
N LEU A 148 -2.44 -28.57 -11.62
CA LEU A 148 -2.08 -29.05 -12.96
C LEU A 148 -0.58 -29.25 -13.11
N LYS A 149 -0.20 -30.26 -13.88
CA LYS A 149 1.19 -30.52 -14.29
C LYS A 149 1.24 -30.65 -15.81
N TYR A 150 2.10 -29.88 -16.48
CA TYR A 150 2.29 -30.02 -17.93
C TYR A 150 3.05 -31.31 -18.28
N VAL A 151 2.71 -31.91 -19.41
CA VAL A 151 3.30 -33.17 -19.91
C VAL A 151 4.23 -32.93 -21.09
N SER A 152 3.89 -31.97 -21.93
CA SER A 152 4.71 -31.54 -23.06
C SER A 152 5.26 -30.14 -22.80
N ASP A 153 6.51 -29.90 -23.19
CA ASP A 153 7.10 -28.57 -23.16
C ASP A 153 6.23 -27.59 -23.98
N GLY A 154 5.50 -26.74 -23.28
CA GLY A 154 4.84 -25.59 -23.87
C GLY A 154 5.83 -24.45 -24.02
N GLN A 155 6.02 -23.95 -25.24
CA GLN A 155 6.83 -22.76 -25.48
C GLN A 155 5.99 -21.51 -25.16
N GLY A 156 6.18 -20.94 -23.97
CA GLY A 156 5.52 -19.72 -23.52
C GLY A 156 6.17 -18.43 -24.00
N GLY A 157 7.06 -18.53 -25.00
CA GLY A 157 7.97 -17.48 -25.40
C GLY A 157 9.35 -17.64 -24.76
N PHE A 158 10.03 -16.53 -24.53
CA PHE A 158 11.42 -16.50 -24.10
C PHE A 158 11.62 -15.48 -22.99
N TYR A 159 12.76 -15.55 -22.31
CA TYR A 159 13.17 -14.53 -21.35
C TYR A 159 14.68 -14.39 -21.22
N TYR A 160 15.10 -13.23 -20.73
CA TYR A 160 16.49 -12.93 -20.36
C TYR A 160 16.67 -13.18 -18.86
N LYS A 161 17.26 -14.33 -18.49
CA LYS A 161 17.37 -14.80 -17.10
C LYS A 161 18.00 -13.78 -16.15
N ASP A 162 19.04 -13.11 -16.61
CA ASP A 162 19.85 -12.21 -15.79
C ASP A 162 19.24 -10.81 -15.69
N HIS A 163 18.27 -10.51 -16.55
CA HIS A 163 17.53 -9.24 -16.53
C HIS A 163 16.25 -9.31 -15.71
N LEU A 164 15.92 -10.48 -15.15
CA LEU A 164 14.76 -10.67 -14.30
C LEU A 164 15.09 -10.44 -12.82
N PRO A 165 14.12 -9.96 -12.03
CA PRO A 165 14.31 -9.83 -10.59
C PRO A 165 14.57 -11.21 -9.97
N LYS A 166 15.34 -11.22 -8.90
CA LYS A 166 15.49 -12.41 -8.07
C LYS A 166 14.41 -12.34 -6.99
N LEU A 167 13.51 -13.32 -6.98
CA LEU A 167 12.47 -13.42 -5.95
C LEU A 167 13.11 -13.51 -4.57
N GLY A 168 12.62 -12.71 -3.62
CA GLY A 168 13.14 -12.64 -2.25
C GLY A 168 14.31 -11.68 -2.06
N GLU A 169 15.02 -11.33 -3.14
CA GLU A 169 15.89 -10.15 -3.18
C GLU A 169 15.07 -9.02 -3.81
N HIS A 170 14.00 -8.56 -3.15
CA HIS A 170 13.54 -7.23 -3.52
C HIS A 170 14.65 -6.26 -3.07
N ALA A 171 15.09 -5.44 -4.02
CA ALA A 171 15.17 -4.03 -3.73
C ALA A 171 13.79 -3.60 -3.22
N GLU A 172 13.46 -3.96 -1.97
CA GLU A 172 12.79 -3.02 -1.07
C GLU A 172 13.48 -1.72 -1.42
N LEU A 173 12.72 -0.63 -1.64
CA LEU A 173 13.25 0.71 -1.47
C LEU A 173 14.39 0.55 -0.50
N GLN A 174 15.65 0.75 -0.95
CA GLN A 174 16.77 0.81 -0.03
C GLN A 174 16.13 1.60 1.07
N ARG A 175 15.92 0.97 2.25
CA ARG A 175 15.44 1.72 3.39
C ARG A 175 16.38 2.88 3.28
N GLN A 176 15.85 4.10 3.07
CA GLN A 176 16.62 5.20 3.56
C GLN A 176 16.72 4.76 5.00
N GLU A 177 17.85 4.15 5.33
CA GLU A 177 18.42 4.22 6.63
C GLU A 177 18.39 5.72 6.81
N SER A 178 17.26 6.21 7.35
CA SER A 178 17.29 7.31 8.30
C SER A 178 18.56 7.01 9.06
N ALA A 179 19.49 7.94 9.01
CA ALA A 179 20.90 7.72 9.33
C ALA A 179 21.16 7.18 10.75
N ASP A 180 20.11 6.82 11.49
CA ASP A 180 20.10 6.15 12.78
C ASP A 180 19.19 4.90 12.72
N GLY A 181 19.80 3.72 12.62
CA GLY A 181 19.15 2.42 12.67
C GLY A 181 18.54 2.10 14.03
N HIS A 182 17.41 2.70 14.35
CA HIS A 182 16.63 2.35 15.54
C HIS A 182 15.62 1.24 15.22
N SER A 183 15.79 0.07 15.83
CA SER A 183 14.77 -0.98 15.87
C SER A 183 13.65 -0.57 16.84
N PHE A 184 12.38 -0.63 16.42
CA PHE A 184 11.27 -0.36 17.32
C PHE A 184 11.18 -1.39 18.44
N GLN A 185 11.00 -0.92 19.67
CA GLN A 185 10.77 -1.74 20.85
C GLN A 185 9.30 -1.66 21.30
N GLN A 186 8.86 -2.63 22.10
CA GLN A 186 7.52 -2.62 22.67
C GLN A 186 7.37 -1.41 23.61
N GLY A 187 6.49 -0.48 23.25
CA GLY A 187 6.26 0.78 23.98
C GLY A 187 6.62 2.04 23.17
N ASP A 188 7.30 1.89 22.03
CA ASP A 188 7.65 3.01 21.16
C ASP A 188 6.41 3.67 20.56
N LYS A 189 6.38 5.00 20.60
CA LYS A 189 5.35 5.81 19.93
C LYS A 189 5.86 6.18 18.55
N VAL A 190 5.14 5.76 17.50
CA VAL A 190 5.49 6.02 16.11
C VAL A 190 4.48 6.96 15.46
N LYS A 191 4.95 7.82 14.56
CA LYS A 191 4.10 8.68 13.73
C LYS A 191 4.20 8.22 12.28
N CYS A 192 3.05 7.96 11.64
CA CYS A 192 3.03 7.72 10.21
C CYS A 192 3.05 9.06 9.47
N LEU A 193 4.02 9.24 8.58
CA LEU A 193 4.18 10.45 7.77
C LEU A 193 3.54 10.33 6.37
N LEU A 194 2.86 9.21 6.11
CA LEU A 194 2.16 8.98 4.85
C LEU A 194 0.78 9.62 4.90
N GLU A 195 0.31 10.09 3.74
CA GLU A 195 -1.07 10.56 3.60
C GLU A 195 -2.07 9.44 3.94
N VAL A 196 -3.20 9.84 4.52
CA VAL A 196 -4.25 8.92 5.01
C VAL A 196 -4.72 7.95 3.93
N ASP A 197 -4.88 8.41 2.69
CA ASP A 197 -5.33 7.56 1.58
C ASP A 197 -4.30 6.50 1.20
N ILE A 198 -3.00 6.86 1.25
CA ILE A 198 -1.88 5.94 1.01
C ILE A 198 -1.83 4.90 2.12
N LEU A 199 -1.87 5.34 3.38
CA LEU A 199 -1.85 4.46 4.54
C LEU A 199 -3.05 3.50 4.57
N ARG A 200 -4.25 3.98 4.21
CA ARG A 200 -5.47 3.16 4.10
C ARG A 200 -5.29 2.03 3.09
N GLN A 201 -4.71 2.32 1.93
CA GLN A 201 -4.45 1.29 0.92
C GLN A 201 -3.39 0.28 1.40
N MET A 202 -2.36 0.74 2.11
CA MET A 202 -1.32 -0.15 2.64
C MET A 202 -1.81 -1.06 3.77
N GLN A 203 -2.84 -0.65 4.51
CA GLN A 203 -3.43 -1.45 5.58
C GLN A 203 -4.31 -2.63 5.08
N GLU A 204 -4.60 -2.70 3.79
CA GLU A 204 -5.36 -3.79 3.19
C GLU A 204 -4.57 -5.12 3.29
N GLY A 205 -5.10 -6.09 4.04
CA GLY A 205 -4.40 -7.34 4.33
C GLY A 205 -3.41 -7.28 5.52
N HIS A 206 -3.23 -6.09 6.12
CA HIS A 206 -2.33 -5.84 7.25
C HIS A 206 -3.07 -5.34 8.51
N GLY A 207 -4.26 -5.91 8.76
CA GLY A 207 -5.11 -5.56 9.90
C GLY A 207 -6.29 -4.63 9.57
N GLY A 208 -6.34 -4.11 8.34
CA GLY A 208 -7.43 -3.26 7.86
C GLY A 208 -7.34 -1.82 8.33
N TRP A 209 -8.25 -0.98 7.82
CA TRP A 209 -8.34 0.43 8.15
C TRP A 209 -9.50 0.69 9.12
N ASN A 210 -9.20 1.32 10.24
CA ASN A 210 -10.19 1.88 11.15
C ASN A 210 -10.17 3.41 10.97
N PRO A 211 -11.33 4.10 10.79
CA PRO A 211 -11.38 5.56 10.71
C PRO A 211 -10.67 6.29 11.86
N LYS A 212 -10.59 5.69 13.06
CA LYS A 212 -9.81 6.22 14.19
C LYS A 212 -8.28 6.20 13.97
N MET A 213 -7.78 5.48 12.96
CA MET A 213 -6.37 5.51 12.54
C MET A 213 -6.03 6.78 11.75
N ALA A 214 -7.05 7.49 11.23
CA ALA A 214 -6.90 8.82 10.63
C ALA A 214 -6.89 9.94 11.67
N GLU A 215 -7.23 9.66 12.93
CA GLU A 215 -7.12 10.62 14.04
C GLU A 215 -5.62 10.80 14.38
N VAL A 216 -4.90 11.45 13.47
CA VAL A 216 -3.53 11.94 13.69
C VAL A 216 -3.68 13.24 14.45
N ASN A 217 -3.42 13.21 15.77
CA ASN A 217 -3.35 14.34 16.71
C ASN A 217 -3.63 15.71 16.08
N THR A 218 -4.91 16.01 15.84
CA THR A 218 -5.34 17.34 15.47
C THR A 218 -5.31 18.16 16.75
N PHE A 219 -4.25 18.94 16.91
CA PHE A 219 -4.10 19.82 18.06
C PHE A 219 -5.27 20.79 18.12
N ALA A 220 -5.83 21.00 19.31
CA ALA A 220 -6.90 21.96 19.52
C ALA A 220 -6.36 23.32 19.99
N VAL A 221 -7.11 24.39 19.74
CA VAL A 221 -6.81 25.70 20.36
C VAL A 221 -6.87 25.54 21.88
N GLY A 222 -5.80 25.94 22.55
CA GLY A 222 -5.64 25.85 23.99
C GLY A 222 -4.80 24.67 24.48
N GLU A 223 -4.47 23.72 23.59
CA GLU A 223 -3.66 22.55 23.93
C GLU A 223 -2.19 22.93 24.22
N LEU A 224 -1.56 22.20 25.14
CA LEU A 224 -0.13 22.35 25.44
C LEU A 224 0.68 21.42 24.56
N VAL A 225 1.71 21.98 23.91
CA VAL A 225 2.54 21.28 22.95
C VAL A 225 4.01 21.55 23.24
N ARG A 226 4.84 20.52 23.15
CA ARG A 226 6.29 20.62 23.27
C ARG A 226 6.93 20.67 21.89
N VAL A 227 7.85 21.61 21.68
CA VAL A 227 8.66 21.66 20.45
C VAL A 227 9.72 20.57 20.49
N LEU A 228 9.99 19.92 19.35
CA LEU A 228 11.14 19.00 19.23
C LEU A 228 12.44 19.71 19.65
N GLU A 229 13.35 18.94 20.25
CA GLU A 229 14.65 19.45 20.73
C GLU A 229 15.68 19.54 19.60
N ASP A 230 15.59 18.65 18.60
CA ASP A 230 16.54 18.59 17.50
C ASP A 230 16.33 19.74 16.50
N MET A 231 17.25 20.70 16.51
CA MET A 231 17.20 21.89 15.67
C MET A 231 17.19 21.57 14.18
N ASP A 232 17.96 20.57 13.73
CA ASP A 232 18.07 20.24 12.30
C ASP A 232 16.78 19.62 11.77
N SER A 233 16.10 18.80 12.58
CA SER A 233 14.77 18.29 12.26
C SER A 233 13.73 19.42 12.20
N VAL A 234 13.72 20.34 13.16
CA VAL A 234 12.79 21.47 13.15
C VAL A 234 13.02 22.36 11.93
N LYS A 235 14.28 22.66 11.56
CA LYS A 235 14.63 23.41 10.36
C LYS A 235 14.06 22.78 9.09
N ARG A 236 14.25 21.46 8.92
CA ARG A 236 13.73 20.73 7.75
C ARG A 236 12.21 20.72 7.70
N LEU A 237 11.55 20.51 8.84
CA LEU A 237 10.09 20.43 8.92
C LEU A 237 9.40 21.80 8.79
N GLN A 238 10.08 22.89 9.12
CA GLN A 238 9.56 24.26 8.98
C GLN A 238 9.57 24.80 7.56
N ALA A 239 10.30 24.19 6.62
CA ALA A 239 10.34 24.65 5.24
C ALA A 239 8.95 24.61 4.61
N GLY A 240 8.44 25.76 4.15
CA GLY A 240 7.07 25.92 3.63
C GLY A 240 5.99 26.13 4.69
N HIS A 241 6.32 26.10 5.99
CA HIS A 241 5.39 26.13 7.13
C HIS A 241 5.71 27.28 8.11
N GLY A 242 5.88 28.49 7.55
CA GLY A 242 6.31 29.69 8.29
C GLY A 242 7.83 29.90 8.35
N GLU A 243 8.59 28.98 7.75
CA GLU A 243 10.06 28.94 7.68
C GLU A 243 10.74 28.87 9.05
N TRP A 244 12.01 28.47 9.05
CA TRP A 244 12.84 28.56 10.24
C TRP A 244 13.48 29.93 10.35
N THR A 245 13.57 30.45 11.59
CA THR A 245 14.40 31.60 11.93
C THR A 245 15.22 31.28 13.18
N ASP A 246 16.46 31.78 13.27
CA ASP A 246 17.35 31.44 14.41
C ASP A 246 16.82 31.93 15.78
N SER A 247 15.89 32.88 15.77
CA SER A 247 15.12 33.33 16.94
C SER A 247 14.16 32.28 17.50
N MET A 248 13.90 31.19 16.78
CA MET A 248 13.13 30.03 17.26
C MET A 248 13.99 29.04 18.07
N ALA A 249 15.32 29.13 18.01
CA ALA A 249 16.21 28.23 18.75
C ALA A 249 15.93 28.17 20.27
N PRO A 250 15.60 29.27 20.97
CA PRO A 250 15.31 29.23 22.40
C PRO A 250 14.06 28.45 22.80
N VAL A 251 13.13 28.20 21.86
CA VAL A 251 11.88 27.49 22.14
C VAL A 251 11.94 25.99 21.84
N LEU A 252 13.06 25.47 21.33
CA LEU A 252 13.27 24.04 21.17
C LEU A 252 13.19 23.32 22.53
N GLY A 253 12.46 22.20 22.59
CA GLY A 253 12.20 21.46 23.83
C GLY A 253 11.22 22.12 24.80
N GLN A 254 10.84 23.38 24.59
CA GLN A 254 9.93 24.11 25.48
C GLN A 254 8.47 23.72 25.22
N VAL A 255 7.64 23.92 26.25
CA VAL A 255 6.18 23.73 26.16
C VAL A 255 5.53 25.09 25.90
N GLY A 256 4.68 25.14 24.88
CA GLY A 256 3.90 26.31 24.50
C GLY A 256 2.42 25.97 24.37
N LYS A 257 1.59 27.01 24.29
CA LYS A 257 0.14 26.88 24.15
C LYS A 257 -0.32 27.16 22.73
N VAL A 258 -1.09 26.26 22.14
CA VAL A 258 -1.68 26.47 20.80
C VAL A 258 -2.71 27.60 20.88
N LEU A 259 -2.47 28.67 20.13
CA LEU A 259 -3.38 29.81 20.01
C LEU A 259 -4.31 29.69 18.81
N LYS A 260 -3.83 29.09 17.71
CA LYS A 260 -4.60 28.99 16.47
C LYS A 260 -4.14 27.78 15.65
N VAL A 261 -5.11 27.15 15.00
CA VAL A 261 -4.89 26.17 13.93
C VAL A 261 -5.25 26.86 12.61
N TYR A 262 -4.31 26.89 11.67
CA TYR A 262 -4.51 27.47 10.34
C TYR A 262 -5.17 26.46 9.39
N ALA A 263 -5.68 26.95 8.24
CA ALA A 263 -6.41 26.11 7.28
C ALA A 263 -5.52 25.09 6.56
N ASP A 264 -4.22 25.37 6.48
CA ASP A 264 -3.16 24.47 6.01
C ASP A 264 -2.70 23.46 7.08
N GLY A 265 -3.23 23.57 8.30
CA GLY A 265 -2.91 22.70 9.43
C GLY A 265 -1.83 23.26 10.36
N ASP A 266 -1.17 24.36 10.03
CA ASP A 266 -0.09 24.92 10.86
C ASP A 266 -0.60 25.49 12.18
N LEU A 267 0.28 25.48 13.19
CA LEU A 267 -0.08 25.85 14.56
C LEU A 267 0.63 27.12 14.98
N ARG A 268 -0.15 28.13 15.36
CA ARG A 268 0.40 29.28 16.07
C ARG A 268 0.51 28.94 17.55
N VAL A 269 1.71 28.90 18.08
CA VAL A 269 2.00 28.50 19.46
C VAL A 269 2.66 29.64 20.24
N ALA A 270 2.23 29.85 21.48
CA ALA A 270 2.74 30.89 22.37
C ALA A 270 3.70 30.36 23.43
N PHE A 271 4.80 31.09 23.65
CA PHE A 271 5.83 30.84 24.66
C PHE A 271 6.18 32.16 25.35
N GLY A 272 5.77 32.33 26.62
CA GLY A 272 6.23 33.46 27.45
C GLY A 272 6.05 34.87 26.84
N GLY A 273 5.06 35.07 25.97
CA GLY A 273 4.78 36.34 25.28
C GLY A 273 5.24 36.42 23.82
N GLN A 274 6.05 35.47 23.35
CA GLN A 274 6.39 35.31 21.93
C GLN A 274 5.47 34.27 21.28
N THR A 275 5.21 34.42 19.98
CA THR A 275 4.40 33.45 19.22
C THR A 275 5.08 33.06 17.94
N TRP A 276 5.04 31.77 17.62
CA TRP A 276 5.64 31.20 16.42
C TRP A 276 4.63 30.33 15.69
N THR A 277 4.76 30.24 14.37
CA THR A 277 3.99 29.28 13.56
C THR A 277 4.85 28.03 13.39
N PHE A 278 4.26 26.88 13.68
CA PHE A 278 4.91 25.59 13.58
C PHE A 278 4.14 24.66 12.67
N ASN A 279 4.88 23.93 11.84
CA ASN A 279 4.42 22.65 11.30
C ASN A 279 4.02 21.74 12.49
N PRO A 280 2.83 21.10 12.47
CA PRO A 280 2.41 20.17 13.53
C PRO A 280 3.38 19.02 13.78
N ALA A 281 4.22 18.66 12.81
CA ALA A 281 5.27 17.66 12.96
C ALA A 281 6.43 18.09 13.88
N CYS A 282 6.61 19.39 14.09
CA CYS A 282 7.59 19.94 15.04
C CYS A 282 7.12 19.85 16.50
N LEU A 283 5.90 19.35 16.75
CA LEU A 283 5.22 19.47 18.03
C LEU A 283 4.74 18.11 18.56
N CYS A 284 4.82 17.96 19.89
CA CYS A 284 4.34 16.80 20.62
C CYS A 284 3.29 17.24 21.65
N ALA A 285 2.11 16.63 21.63
CA ALA A 285 1.06 16.91 22.61
C ALA A 285 1.56 16.62 24.03
N GLN A 286 1.40 17.57 24.93
CA GLN A 286 1.68 17.37 26.35
C GLN A 286 0.34 17.15 27.07
N PRO A 287 0.16 16.02 27.78
CA PRO A 287 -0.98 15.87 28.66
C PRO A 287 -0.94 16.99 29.69
N VAL A 288 -2.09 17.59 29.98
CA VAL A 288 -2.21 18.55 31.08
C VAL A 288 -2.01 17.74 32.36
N GLU A 289 -0.81 17.75 32.92
CA GLU A 289 -0.60 17.31 34.28
C GLU A 289 -1.36 18.30 35.18
N VAL A 290 -2.54 17.87 35.64
CA VAL A 290 -3.21 18.48 36.77
C VAL A 290 -2.36 18.17 38.00
N ASP A 291 -1.42 19.06 38.29
CA ASP A 291 -0.74 19.08 39.59
C ASP A 291 -1.76 19.47 40.67
N ALA A 292 -2.48 18.46 41.15
CA ALA A 292 -3.05 18.46 42.47
C ALA A 292 -1.90 18.45 43.49
N ASN A 293 -1.47 19.63 43.93
CA ASN A 293 -1.12 19.97 45.32
C ASN A 293 -0.08 21.11 45.37
N LEU A 294 -0.56 22.35 45.31
CA LEU A 294 -0.06 23.41 46.19
C LEU A 294 -1.16 23.74 47.22
N MET A 295 -1.02 23.15 48.39
CA MET A 295 -1.58 23.58 49.68
C MET A 295 -1.04 25.01 49.97
N THR A 296 -1.67 26.01 50.61
CA THR A 296 -2.65 26.07 51.70
C THR A 296 -2.97 27.56 51.98
N ALA A 297 -4.17 27.83 52.53
CA ALA A 297 -4.63 29.05 53.24
C ALA A 297 -4.76 30.35 52.39
N GLU A 298 -5.85 31.13 52.39
CA GLU A 298 -6.76 31.56 53.46
C GLU A 298 -8.21 31.83 52.94
N ASN A 299 -9.20 31.68 53.82
CA ASN A 299 -10.63 32.05 53.71
C ASN A 299 -10.85 33.57 53.95
N PRO A 300 -12.09 34.14 53.98
CA PRO A 300 -13.29 33.97 53.12
C PRO A 300 -13.92 35.35 52.73
N ASN A 301 -14.81 35.43 51.72
CA ASN A 301 -16.02 36.27 51.87
C ASN A 301 -17.15 36.01 50.85
N GLU A 302 -18.35 35.96 51.43
CA GLU A 302 -19.73 36.23 50.96
C GLU A 302 -19.86 37.15 49.72
N SER A 303 -20.93 37.20 48.90
CA SER A 303 -22.32 36.74 48.94
C SER A 303 -23.00 37.12 47.60
N GLY A 304 -24.20 36.56 47.32
CA GLY A 304 -25.27 37.25 46.58
C GLY A 304 -25.41 36.91 45.10
N SER A 305 -26.34 36.00 44.74
CA SER A 305 -27.69 36.32 44.23
C SER A 305 -27.67 36.78 42.76
N SER A 306 -28.28 36.06 41.81
CA SER A 306 -29.74 35.97 41.76
C SER A 306 -30.20 34.89 40.79
N ALA A 307 -31.26 34.23 41.25
CA ALA A 307 -31.97 33.15 40.60
C ALA A 307 -33.04 33.67 39.63
N ARG A 308 -33.64 32.69 38.92
CA ARG A 308 -35.05 32.55 38.49
C ARG A 308 -35.18 32.45 36.97
N GLN A 309 -36.00 31.56 36.41
CA GLN A 309 -36.89 30.50 36.90
C GLN A 309 -37.27 29.67 35.65
N ARG A 310 -37.36 28.33 35.76
CA ARG A 310 -38.61 27.50 35.66
C ARG A 310 -39.42 27.70 34.36
N GLN A 311 -39.94 26.70 33.67
CA GLN A 311 -40.53 25.39 34.02
C GLN A 311 -40.62 24.56 32.70
N GLN A 312 -40.35 23.25 32.67
CA GLN A 312 -41.31 22.11 32.85
C GLN A 312 -42.53 22.19 31.90
N SER A 313 -42.98 21.16 31.17
CA SER A 313 -43.08 19.73 31.51
C SER A 313 -43.64 18.88 30.35
N THR A 314 -43.27 17.59 30.32
CA THR A 314 -44.10 16.36 30.09
C THR A 314 -44.82 16.13 28.74
N GLY A 315 -44.97 14.93 28.17
CA GLY A 315 -44.76 13.53 28.60
C GLY A 315 -44.94 12.55 27.40
N ALA A 316 -44.24 11.40 27.38
CA ALA A 316 -44.72 10.02 27.63
C ALA A 316 -45.53 9.36 26.47
N GLY A 317 -44.94 8.38 25.76
CA GLY A 317 -45.30 6.93 25.77
C GLY A 317 -45.62 6.49 24.32
N ASP A 318 -45.43 5.28 23.78
CA ASP A 318 -45.24 3.93 24.33
C ASP A 318 -44.78 2.94 23.20
N GLN A 319 -44.07 1.87 23.59
CA GLN A 319 -43.99 0.46 23.10
C GLN A 319 -43.98 0.03 21.59
N VAL A 320 -42.83 -0.55 21.12
CA VAL A 320 -42.49 -2.00 20.83
C VAL A 320 -43.62 -2.93 20.27
N PRO A 321 -43.44 -3.98 19.39
CA PRO A 321 -42.28 -4.90 19.15
C PRO A 321 -41.95 -5.37 17.70
N ARG A 322 -40.92 -6.24 17.66
CA ARG A 322 -40.36 -7.14 16.63
C ARG A 322 -41.33 -8.16 15.96
N GLN A 323 -40.96 -8.58 14.76
CA GLN A 323 -40.83 -9.95 14.15
C GLN A 323 -40.69 -9.73 12.61
N GLY A 324 -40.09 -10.51 11.72
CA GLY A 324 -39.63 -11.90 11.69
C GLY A 324 -39.84 -12.41 10.23
N GLU A 325 -38.78 -12.92 9.60
CA GLU A 325 -38.74 -13.99 8.56
C GLU A 325 -39.25 -13.84 7.10
N SER A 326 -38.39 -14.34 6.19
CA SER A 326 -38.64 -15.26 5.04
C SER A 326 -38.98 -14.78 3.61
N ALA A 327 -38.04 -15.14 2.70
CA ALA A 327 -38.14 -15.81 1.38
C ALA A 327 -39.18 -15.45 0.28
N THR A 328 -38.66 -15.22 -0.95
CA THR A 328 -39.15 -15.61 -2.31
C THR A 328 -38.06 -15.18 -3.32
N ALA A 329 -37.52 -15.97 -4.27
CA ALA A 329 -38.03 -16.79 -5.38
C ALA A 329 -38.40 -16.02 -6.68
N ALA A 330 -37.50 -16.12 -7.68
CA ALA A 330 -37.66 -16.25 -9.15
C ALA A 330 -38.24 -15.13 -10.05
N LEU A 331 -37.87 -15.25 -11.34
CA LEU A 331 -38.26 -14.59 -12.61
C LEU A 331 -37.39 -13.38 -12.99
N ASP A 332 -36.77 -13.25 -14.17
CA ASP A 332 -36.70 -13.98 -15.45
C ASP A 332 -35.25 -13.92 -15.99
#